data_AF-A0A977ICC1-F1
#
_entry.id   AF-A0A977ICC1-F1
#
_cell.length_a   1.000
_cell.length_b   1.000
_cell.length_c   1.000
_cell.angle_alpha   90.00
_cell.angle_beta   90.00
_cell.angle_gamma   90.00
#
_symmetry.space_group_name_H-M   'P 1'
#
loop_
_entity.id
_entity.type
_entity.pdbx_description
1 polymer ?
#
loop_
_entity_poly.entity_id
_entity_poly.type
_entity_poly.pdbx_seq_one_letter_code
_entity_poly.pdbx_strand_id
1 'polypeptide(L)'
;MAKIRIYKRNPTFIDLSDLVEQISNTGLAETLKKYYDQPFEHDAMSIVAGPSFMQYLNKLFKTQIAAGDILQFESGDHDKYFMFSLTGTWDEIIKLQ
;
A
#
# COMPACT_ATOMS: atom_id res chain seq x y z
N MET A 1 -7.44 -7.42 -16.15
CA MET A 1 -7.93 -6.07 -15.80
C MET A 1 -6.97 -5.50 -14.79
N ALA A 2 -6.78 -4.17 -14.76
CA ALA A 2 -5.93 -3.56 -13.74
C ALA A 2 -6.61 -3.66 -12.37
N LYS A 3 -5.81 -3.85 -11.33
CA LYS A 3 -6.29 -4.02 -9.96
C LYS A 3 -5.66 -2.98 -9.05
N ILE A 4 -6.43 -2.58 -8.06
CA ILE A 4 -5.97 -1.76 -6.95
C ILE A 4 -6.10 -2.57 -5.66
N ARG A 5 -5.04 -2.61 -4.87
CA ARG A 5 -5.04 -3.29 -3.57
C ARG A 5 -4.59 -2.39 -2.44
N ILE A 6 -5.22 -2.55 -1.28
CA ILE A 6 -4.76 -1.94 -0.03
C ILE A 6 -4.38 -3.03 0.96
N TYR A 7 -3.11 -2.99 1.37
CA TYR A 7 -2.58 -3.78 2.46
C TYR A 7 -2.69 -2.95 3.74
N LYS A 8 -3.50 -3.44 4.68
CA LYS A 8 -3.63 -2.90 6.02
C LYS A 8 -2.62 -3.56 6.93
N ARG A 9 -2.00 -2.75 7.80
CA ARG A 9 -1.11 -3.29 8.84
C ARG A 9 -1.90 -4.20 9.78
N ASN A 10 -1.34 -5.38 10.06
CA ASN A 10 -1.91 -6.29 11.04
C ASN A 10 -1.63 -5.80 12.48
N PRO A 11 -2.20 -6.43 13.53
CA PRO A 11 -2.01 -6.00 14.91
C PRO A 11 -0.58 -6.12 15.46
N THR A 12 0.36 -6.70 14.71
CA THR A 12 1.77 -6.80 15.12
C THR A 12 2.36 -5.39 15.19
N PHE A 13 2.73 -4.97 16.39
CA PHE A 13 3.34 -3.67 16.57
C PHE A 13 4.73 -3.62 15.91
N ILE A 14 4.95 -2.54 15.16
CA ILE A 14 6.24 -2.16 14.57
C ILE A 14 6.19 -0.64 14.36
N ASP A 15 7.28 0.08 14.61
CA ASP A 15 7.32 1.51 14.26
C ASP A 15 7.36 1.68 12.73
N LEU A 16 6.93 2.83 12.22
CA LEU A 16 7.00 3.09 10.79
C LEU A 16 8.45 3.13 10.28
N SER A 17 9.41 3.67 11.05
CA SER A 17 10.82 3.67 10.66
C SER A 17 11.36 2.25 10.53
N ASP A 18 11.03 1.41 11.52
CA ASP A 18 11.45 0.01 11.55
C ASP A 18 10.79 -0.77 10.41
N LEU A 19 9.54 -0.45 10.07
CA LEU A 19 8.83 -1.07 8.96
C LEU A 19 9.49 -0.77 7.61
N VAL A 20 9.91 0.48 7.38
CA VAL A 20 10.66 0.87 6.18
C VAL A 20 12.00 0.13 6.12
N GLU A 21 12.69 0.00 7.24
CA GLU A 21 13.92 -0.79 7.34
C GLU A 21 13.66 -2.27 7.03
N GLN A 22 12.58 -2.86 7.55
CA GLN A 22 12.21 -4.26 7.27
C GLN A 22 11.91 -4.49 5.78
N ILE A 23 11.19 -3.57 5.13
CA ILE A 23 10.95 -3.65 3.67
C ILE A 23 12.28 -3.65 2.91
N SER A 24 13.21 -2.80 3.32
CA SER A 24 14.52 -2.66 2.68
C SER A 24 15.40 -3.90 2.89
N ASN A 25 15.37 -4.50 4.09
CA ASN A 25 16.26 -5.60 4.46
C ASN A 25 15.72 -6.99 4.09
N THR A 26 14.40 -7.21 4.21
CA THR A 26 13.77 -8.52 3.99
C THR A 26 13.00 -8.60 2.67
N GLY A 27 12.78 -7.45 2.02
CA GLY A 27 12.00 -7.33 0.80
C GLY A 27 10.50 -7.18 1.06
N LEU A 28 9.83 -6.59 0.06
CA LEU A 28 8.40 -6.25 0.15
C LEU A 28 7.51 -7.48 0.35
N ALA A 29 7.73 -8.56 -0.40
CA ALA A 29 6.87 -9.74 -0.35
C ALA A 29 6.85 -10.40 1.03
N GLU A 30 8.02 -10.57 1.65
CA GLU A 30 8.14 -11.16 2.99
C GLU A 30 7.62 -10.21 4.07
N THR A 31 7.85 -8.90 3.91
CA THR A 31 7.31 -7.89 4.83
C THR A 31 5.77 -7.86 4.80
N LEU A 32 5.16 -7.93 3.61
CA LEU A 32 3.71 -7.99 3.46
C LEU A 32 3.12 -9.22 4.17
N LYS A 33 3.73 -10.41 4.01
CA LYS A 33 3.28 -11.63 4.71
C LYS A 33 3.34 -11.51 6.23
N LYS A 34 4.33 -10.80 6.76
CA LYS A 34 4.60 -10.74 8.19
C LYS A 34 3.82 -9.65 8.93
N TYR A 35 3.68 -8.46 8.33
CA TYR A 35 3.17 -7.27 9.01
C TYR A 35 1.84 -6.74 8.45
N TYR A 36 1.28 -7.36 7.43
CA TYR A 36 0.03 -6.94 6.80
C TYR A 36 -1.00 -8.06 6.79
N ASP A 37 -2.27 -7.68 6.81
CA ASP A 37 -3.39 -8.59 6.57
C ASP A 37 -3.52 -8.91 5.06
N GLN A 38 -4.42 -9.84 4.72
CA GLN A 38 -4.78 -10.04 3.32
C GLN A 38 -5.30 -8.72 2.71
N PRO A 39 -4.84 -8.36 1.50
CA PRO A 39 -5.21 -7.08 0.91
C PRO A 39 -6.70 -7.05 0.54
N PHE A 40 -7.30 -5.88 0.69
CA PHE A 40 -8.55 -5.57 0.00
C PHE A 40 -8.24 -5.36 -1.48
N GLU A 41 -9.05 -5.91 -2.38
CA GLU A 41 -8.84 -5.84 -3.83
C GLU A 41 -10.09 -5.29 -4.54
N HIS A 42 -9.87 -4.41 -5.52
CA HIS A 42 -10.89 -3.99 -6.47
C HIS A 42 -10.32 -3.91 -7.89
N ASP A 43 -11.15 -4.22 -8.88
CA ASP A 43 -10.84 -3.94 -10.28
C ASP A 43 -10.96 -2.43 -10.56
N ALA A 44 -10.04 -1.89 -11.35
CA ALA A 44 -10.06 -0.51 -11.80
C ALA A 44 -9.68 -0.43 -13.28
N MET A 45 -10.34 0.45 -14.03
CA MET A 45 -9.95 0.74 -15.42
C MET A 45 -8.94 1.88 -15.49
N SER A 46 -9.12 2.90 -14.64
CA SER A 46 -8.29 4.09 -14.55
C SER A 46 -8.36 4.68 -13.14
N ILE A 47 -7.32 5.40 -12.72
CA ILE A 47 -7.25 6.05 -11.41
C ILE A 47 -6.78 7.50 -11.62
N VAL A 48 -7.39 8.44 -10.89
CA VAL A 48 -6.95 9.84 -10.84
C VAL A 48 -6.38 10.12 -9.46
N ALA A 49 -5.05 10.21 -9.37
CA ALA A 49 -4.35 10.59 -8.15
C ALA A 49 -4.34 12.12 -8.02
N GLY A 50 -5.36 12.67 -7.35
CA GLY A 50 -5.48 14.10 -7.04
C GLY A 50 -5.91 14.34 -5.58
N PRO A 51 -6.28 15.58 -5.20
CA PRO A 51 -6.62 15.93 -3.82
C PRO A 51 -7.73 15.09 -3.19
N SER A 52 -8.65 14.56 -4.00
CA SER A 52 -9.76 13.69 -3.57
C SER A 52 -9.41 12.20 -3.51
N PHE A 53 -8.18 11.81 -3.87
CA PHE A 53 -7.82 10.41 -4.06
C PHE A 53 -7.96 9.58 -2.78
N MET A 54 -7.53 10.11 -1.63
CA MET A 54 -7.71 9.45 -0.34
C MET A 54 -9.18 9.22 0.02
N GLN A 55 -10.04 10.19 -0.25
CA GLN A 55 -11.48 10.06 -0.01
C GLN A 55 -12.09 9.00 -0.93
N TYR A 56 -11.64 8.93 -2.17
CA TYR A 56 -12.03 7.88 -3.11
C TYR A 56 -11.63 6.50 -2.59
N LEU A 57 -10.38 6.30 -2.18
CA LEU A 57 -9.92 5.01 -1.67
C LEU A 57 -10.68 4.58 -0.41
N ASN A 58 -10.87 5.49 0.55
CA ASN A 58 -11.64 5.19 1.77
C ASN A 58 -13.08 4.77 1.45
N LYS A 59 -13.71 5.39 0.45
CA LYS A 59 -15.06 5.01 -0.03
C LYS A 59 -15.05 3.68 -0.75
N LEU A 60 -14.06 3.46 -1.63
CA LEU A 60 -13.93 2.26 -2.44
C LEU A 60 -13.77 1.02 -1.54
N PHE A 61 -12.82 1.08 -0.62
CA PHE A 61 -12.46 -0.05 0.24
C PHE A 61 -13.23 -0.10 1.56
N LYS A 62 -14.05 0.92 1.86
CA LYS A 62 -14.81 1.05 3.12
C LYS A 62 -13.93 0.90 4.36
N THR A 63 -12.69 1.37 4.27
CA THR A 63 -11.68 1.32 5.34
C THR A 63 -10.96 2.65 5.42
N GLN A 64 -10.50 3.02 6.61
CA GLN A 64 -9.68 4.22 6.79
C GLN A 64 -8.22 3.88 6.51
N ILE A 65 -7.63 4.55 5.52
CA ILE A 65 -6.18 4.50 5.29
C ILE A 65 -5.45 5.26 6.40
N ALA A 66 -4.37 4.67 6.89
CA ALA A 66 -3.52 5.18 7.95
C ALA A 66 -2.04 5.03 7.56
N ALA A 67 -1.16 5.71 8.29
CA ALA A 67 0.28 5.69 8.01
C ALA A 67 0.85 4.26 8.10
N GLY A 68 1.67 3.90 7.12
CA GLY A 68 2.25 2.58 6.93
C GLY A 68 1.37 1.60 6.15
N ASP A 69 0.12 1.93 5.82
CA ASP A 69 -0.64 1.13 4.86
C ASP A 69 0.02 1.19 3.48
N ILE A 70 -0.09 0.10 2.71
CA ILE A 70 0.49 0.01 1.37
C ILE A 70 -0.61 -0.09 0.32
N LEU A 71 -0.49 0.74 -0.71
CA LEU A 71 -1.30 0.72 -1.91
C LEU A 71 -0.52 0.04 -3.03
N GLN A 72 -1.16 -0.91 -3.73
CA GLN A 72 -0.62 -1.51 -4.95
C GLN A 72 -1.51 -1.16 -6.15
N PHE A 73 -0.88 -0.79 -7.26
CA PHE A 73 -1.50 -0.78 -8.57
C PHE A 73 -0.89 -1.91 -9.41
N GLU A 74 -1.72 -2.85 -9.84
CA GLU A 74 -1.37 -3.93 -10.76
C GLU A 74 -1.96 -3.60 -12.13
N SER A 75 -1.14 -3.59 -13.18
CA SER A 75 -1.60 -3.42 -14.57
C SER A 75 -0.69 -4.17 -15.54
N GLY A 76 -1.22 -5.25 -16.14
CA GLY A 76 -0.41 -6.18 -16.93
C GLY A 76 0.67 -6.80 -16.04
N ASP A 77 1.92 -6.78 -16.51
CA ASP A 77 3.09 -7.27 -15.76
C ASP A 77 3.74 -6.19 -14.86
N HIS A 78 3.07 -5.05 -14.66
CA HIS A 78 3.60 -3.94 -13.89
C HIS A 78 2.88 -3.81 -12.55
N ASP A 79 3.65 -3.88 -11.48
CA ASP A 79 3.19 -3.57 -10.13
C ASP A 79 3.90 -2.33 -9.60
N LYS A 80 3.13 -1.38 -9.09
CA LYS A 80 3.66 -0.25 -8.32
C LYS A 80 3.13 -0.28 -6.90
N TYR A 81 3.99 0.06 -5.95
CA TYR A 81 3.65 0.06 -4.53
C TYR A 81 3.94 1.42 -3.91
N PHE A 82 3.06 1.87 -3.05
CA PHE A 82 3.19 3.13 -2.33
C PHE A 82 2.85 2.91 -0.86
N MET A 83 3.67 3.43 0.03
CA MET A 83 3.37 3.50 1.45
C MET A 83 2.74 4.85 1.78
N PHE A 84 1.67 4.86 2.57
CA PHE A 84 1.13 6.11 3.09
C PHE A 84 1.99 6.61 4.26
N SER A 85 2.52 7.81 4.14
CA SER A 85 3.45 8.39 5.12
C SER A 85 2.72 9.10 6.27
N LEU A 86 3.46 9.41 7.35
CA LEU A 86 2.95 10.23 8.45
C LEU A 86 2.62 11.67 8.02
N THR A 87 3.25 12.16 6.96
CA THR A 87 3.03 13.51 6.42
C THR A 87 1.83 13.57 5.47
N GLY A 88 1.13 12.46 5.26
CA GLY A 88 -0.03 12.39 4.38
C GLY A 88 0.32 12.29 2.89
N THR A 89 1.54 11.84 2.58
CA THR A 89 2.00 11.61 1.20
C THR A 89 2.04 10.11 0.88
N TRP A 90 2.14 9.80 -0.41
CA TRP A 90 2.37 8.45 -0.90
C TRP A 90 3.83 8.31 -1.30
N ASP A 91 4.59 7.52 -0.56
CA ASP A 91 6.00 7.28 -0.80
C ASP A 91 6.16 6.01 -1.65
N GLU A 92 6.77 6.11 -2.83
CA GLU A 92 6.93 4.95 -3.72
C GLU A 92 7.92 3.94 -3.11
N ILE A 93 7.51 2.67 -3.06
CA ILE A 93 8.38 1.56 -2.66
C ILE A 93 9.06 1.03 -3.93
N ILE A 94 10.35 1.32 -4.04
CA ILE A 94 11.17 0.88 -5.17
C ILE A 94 11.67 -0.55 -4.90
N LYS A 95 11.28 -1.49 -5.74
CA LYS A 95 11.88 -2.84 -5.76
C LYS A 95 13.23 -2.75 -6.48
N LEU A 96 14.31 -3.03 -5.76
CA LEU A 96 15.68 -2.98 -6.31
C LEU A 96 16.12 -4.29 -6.98
N GLN A 97 15.25 -5.31 -7.01
CA GLN A 97 15.43 -6.59 -7.70
C GLN A 97 14.08 -7.11 -8.21
#